data_AF-A0A016SW87-F1
#
_entry.id   AF-A0A016SW87-F1
#
_cell.length_a   1.000
_cell.length_b   1.000
_cell.length_c   1.000
_cell.angle_alpha   90.00
_cell.angle_beta   90.00
_cell.angle_gamma   90.00
#
_symmetry.space_group_name_H-M   'P 1'
#
loop_
_entity.id
_entity.type
_entity.pdbx_description
1 polymer ?
#
loop_
_entity_poly.entity_id
_entity_poly.type
_entity_poly.pdbx_seq_one_letter_code
_entity_poly.pdbx_strand_id
1 'polypeptide(L)'
;MNMASFSLQQKFQDKENGRTGPVYTSISANELLSSIVTGCIGAARKEKDVDRINTLSDTLDLVDSYRYLFINLAVLVNSFLWMRSQKRVFIDHATGDEYFQQLETAWN
;
A
#
# COMPACT_ATOMS: atom_id res chain seq x y z
N MET A 1 16.57 -20.63 -23.82
CA MET A 1 15.97 -19.69 -22.84
C MET A 1 15.04 -18.76 -23.61
N ASN A 2 13.73 -18.83 -23.35
CA ASN A 2 12.70 -18.16 -24.15
C ASN A 2 12.64 -16.66 -23.81
N MET A 3 12.90 -15.79 -24.80
CA MET A 3 12.74 -14.33 -24.67
C MET A 3 11.30 -13.89 -24.34
N ALA A 4 10.29 -14.71 -24.67
CA ALA A 4 8.89 -14.41 -24.44
C ALA A 4 8.49 -14.38 -22.95
N SER A 5 9.13 -15.17 -22.08
CA SER A 5 8.81 -15.17 -20.64
C SER A 5 9.35 -13.93 -19.93
N PHE A 6 10.49 -13.40 -20.38
CA PHE A 6 11.10 -12.19 -19.83
C PHE A 6 10.22 -10.95 -20.07
N SER A 7 9.58 -10.86 -21.24
CA SER A 7 8.73 -9.70 -21.58
C SER A 7 7.40 -9.70 -20.82
N LEU A 8 6.79 -10.87 -20.59
CA LEU A 8 5.55 -11.00 -19.81
C LEU A 8 5.81 -10.67 -18.33
N GLN A 9 6.86 -11.24 -17.74
CA GLN A 9 7.21 -10.97 -16.34
C GLN A 9 7.43 -9.48 -16.09
N GLN A 10 8.12 -8.79 -17.00
CA GLN A 10 8.35 -7.35 -16.91
C GLN A 10 7.04 -6.55 -17.03
N LYS A 11 6.13 -6.92 -17.93
CA LYS A 11 4.79 -6.30 -18.02
C LYS A 11 3.97 -6.48 -16.74
N PHE A 12 4.04 -7.65 -16.10
CA PHE A 12 3.39 -7.89 -14.81
C PHE A 12 3.99 -7.01 -13.72
N GLN A 13 5.31 -6.94 -13.63
CA GLN A 13 6.01 -6.10 -12.66
C GLN A 13 5.72 -4.61 -12.85
N ASP A 14 5.72 -4.11 -14.08
CA ASP A 14 5.43 -2.69 -14.37
C ASP A 14 3.98 -2.33 -14.01
N LYS A 15 3.02 -3.22 -14.31
CA LYS A 15 1.62 -3.04 -13.93
C LYS A 15 1.43 -3.09 -12.41
N GLU A 16 2.12 -3.99 -11.73
CA GLU A 16 2.08 -4.11 -10.27
C GLU A 16 2.77 -2.93 -9.57
N ASN A 17 3.92 -2.47 -10.08
CA ASN A 17 4.63 -1.30 -9.59
C ASN A 17 3.83 -0.02 -9.82
N GLY A 18 3.17 0.12 -10.97
CA GLY A 18 2.26 1.25 -11.25
C GLY A 18 1.08 1.31 -10.27
N ARG A 19 0.56 0.15 -9.86
CA ARG A 19 -0.52 0.05 -8.86
C ARG A 19 -0.02 0.35 -7.44
N THR A 20 1.07 -0.29 -7.03
CA THR A 20 1.52 -0.28 -5.64
C THR A 20 2.40 0.91 -5.30
N GLY A 21 3.05 1.52 -6.30
CA GLY A 21 3.90 2.70 -6.16
C GLY A 21 3.23 3.85 -5.38
N PRO A 22 2.05 4.34 -5.81
CA PRO A 22 1.34 5.40 -5.08
C PRO A 22 1.00 5.06 -3.63
N VAL A 23 0.71 3.78 -3.33
CA VAL A 23 0.43 3.29 -1.97
C VAL A 23 1.69 3.38 -1.12
N TYR A 24 2.81 2.84 -1.61
CA TYR A 24 4.08 2.90 -0.91
C TYR A 24 4.58 4.33 -0.72
N THR A 25 4.39 5.21 -1.71
CA THR A 25 4.71 6.64 -1.59
C THR A 25 3.87 7.30 -0.50
N SER A 26 2.57 7.00 -0.45
CA SER A 26 1.65 7.56 0.55
C SER A 26 1.98 7.09 1.97
N ILE A 27 2.29 5.80 2.13
CA ILE A 27 2.77 5.23 3.40
C ILE A 27 4.09 5.89 3.82
N SER A 28 5.05 6.02 2.89
CA SER A 28 6.35 6.64 3.18
C SER A 28 6.21 8.11 3.60
N ALA A 29 5.34 8.87 2.93
CA ALA A 29 5.04 10.26 3.30
C ALA A 29 4.40 10.36 4.68
N ASN A 30 3.46 9.46 5.00
CA ASN A 30 2.83 9.39 6.31
C ASN A 30 3.86 9.07 7.42
N GLU A 31 4.75 8.12 7.17
CA GLU A 31 5.82 7.76 8.10
C GLU A 31 6.80 8.93 8.33
N LEU A 32 7.14 9.68 7.28
CA LEU A 32 7.97 10.87 7.40
C LEU A 32 7.30 11.94 8.27
N LEU A 33 6.03 12.26 8.00
CA LEU A 33 5.28 13.25 8.77
C LEU A 33 5.13 12.83 10.23
N SER A 34 4.80 11.57 10.47
CA SER A 34 4.65 11.04 11.83
C SER A 34 5.98 11.06 12.59
N SER A 35 7.09 10.74 11.92
CA SER A 35 8.43 10.82 12.52
C SER A 35 8.80 12.25 12.91
N ILE A 36 8.45 13.25 12.08
CA ILE A 36 8.65 14.67 12.40
C ILE A 36 7.85 15.05 13.65
N VAL A 37 6.56 14.67 13.70
CA VAL A 37 5.67 14.96 14.84
C VAL A 37 6.20 14.32 16.12
N THR A 38 6.57 13.04 16.08
CA THR A 38 7.16 12.33 17.22
C THR A 38 8.46 12.99 17.68
N GLY A 39 9.31 13.44 16.75
CA GLY A 39 10.53 14.18 17.06
C GLY A 39 10.25 15.52 17.77
N CYS A 40 9.27 16.29 17.29
CA CYS A 40 8.85 17.54 17.93
C CYS A 40 8.31 17.32 19.34
N ILE A 41 7.46 16.30 19.54
CA ILE A 41 6.92 15.95 20.85
C ILE A 41 8.04 15.49 21.80
N GLY A 42 8.96 14.65 21.32
CA GLY A 42 10.13 14.22 22.09
C GLY A 42 11.02 15.40 22.53
N ALA A 43 11.19 16.41 21.68
CA ALA A 43 11.91 17.62 22.03
C ALA A 43 11.16 18.47 23.09
N ALA A 44 9.83 18.55 22.99
CA ALA A 44 8.97 19.27 23.94
C ALA A 44 8.89 18.60 25.33
N ARG A 45 9.15 17.29 25.42
CA ARG A 45 9.19 16.53 26.69
C ARG A 45 10.34 16.90 27.65
N LYS A 46 11.23 17.84 27.27
CA LYS A 46 12.27 18.36 28.18
C LYS A 46 11.73 19.26 29.30
N GLU A 47 10.43 19.58 29.28
CA GLU A 47 9.79 20.34 30.34
C GLU A 47 9.59 19.52 31.63
N LYS A 48 9.47 20.22 32.78
CA LYS A 48 9.29 19.61 34.10
C LYS A 48 7.83 19.50 34.55
N ASP A 49 6.91 20.00 33.73
CA ASP A 49 5.47 19.96 34.01
C ASP A 49 4.91 18.56 33.72
N VAL A 50 4.47 17.88 34.78
CA VAL A 50 3.97 16.51 34.73
C VAL A 50 2.68 16.40 33.91
N ASP A 51 1.78 17.38 33.99
CA ASP A 51 0.51 17.36 33.24
C ASP A 51 0.77 17.51 31.74
N ARG A 52 1.75 18.35 31.40
CA ARG A 52 2.18 18.53 30.02
C ARG A 52 2.91 17.29 29.49
N ILE A 53 3.73 16.63 30.30
CA ILE A 53 4.37 15.35 29.93
C ILE A 53 3.32 14.27 29.65
N ASN A 54 2.29 14.14 30.50
CA ASN A 54 1.21 13.17 30.31
C ASN A 54 0.45 13.45 29.00
N THR A 55 0.07 14.70 28.76
CA THR A 55 -0.62 15.10 27.52
C THR A 55 0.24 14.79 26.28
N LEU A 56 1.54 15.05 26.33
CA LEU A 56 2.47 14.72 25.24
C LEU A 56 2.61 13.20 25.04
N SER A 57 2.44 12.40 26.10
CA SER A 57 2.44 10.93 26.03
C SER A 57 1.21 10.41 25.31
N ASP A 58 0.02 10.86 25.71
CA ASP A 58 -1.24 10.49 25.06
C ASP A 58 -1.24 10.90 23.58
N THR A 59 -0.62 12.04 23.27
CA THR A 59 -0.47 12.52 21.89
C THR A 59 0.43 11.59 21.07
N LEU A 60 1.50 11.04 21.64
CA LEU A 60 2.35 10.06 20.95
C LEU A 60 1.59 8.76 20.66
N ASP A 61 0.86 8.25 21.65
CA ASP A 61 0.05 7.03 21.48
C ASP A 61 -1.02 7.22 20.39
N LEU A 62 -1.60 8.42 20.32
CA LEU A 62 -2.54 8.80 19.26
C LEU A 62 -1.87 8.83 17.88
N VAL A 63 -0.67 9.41 17.76
CA VAL A 63 0.10 9.44 16.51
C VAL A 63 0.43 8.02 16.04
N ASP A 64 0.86 7.15 16.96
CA ASP A 64 1.16 5.75 16.63
C ASP A 64 -0.09 4.98 16.20
N SER A 65 -1.20 5.17 16.92
CA SER A 65 -2.50 4.58 16.54
C SER A 65 -2.95 5.04 15.14
N TYR A 66 -2.78 6.33 14.84
CA TYR A 66 -3.08 6.90 13.53
C TYR A 66 -2.21 6.30 12.41
N ARG A 67 -0.91 6.10 12.64
CA ARG A 67 -0.01 5.44 11.67
C ARG A 67 -0.49 4.05 11.29
N TYR A 68 -0.81 3.23 12.30
CA TYR A 68 -1.33 1.89 12.05
C TYR A 68 -2.65 1.91 11.28
N LEU A 69 -3.57 2.80 11.66
CA LEU A 69 -4.84 2.94 10.96
C LEU A 69 -4.66 3.36 9.50
N PHE A 70 -3.79 4.34 9.25
CA PHE A 70 -3.52 4.85 7.91
C PHE A 70 -2.95 3.77 6.98
N ILE A 71 -1.98 2.99 7.45
CA ILE A 71 -1.39 1.89 6.66
C ILE A 71 -2.46 0.86 6.30
N ASN A 72 -3.26 0.44 7.28
CA ASN A 72 -4.34 -0.52 7.06
C ASN A 72 -5.37 0.02 6.04
N LEU A 73 -5.75 1.29 6.16
CA LEU A 73 -6.71 1.90 5.24
C LEU A 73 -6.15 2.06 3.82
N ALA A 74 -4.89 2.46 3.67
CA ALA A 74 -4.24 2.58 2.37
C ALA A 74 -4.18 1.23 1.63
N VAL A 75 -3.82 0.15 2.35
CA VAL A 75 -3.80 -1.21 1.80
C VAL A 75 -5.21 -1.70 1.46
N LEU A 76 -6.20 -1.44 2.34
CA LEU A 76 -7.59 -1.83 2.13
C LEU A 76 -8.19 -1.14 0.91
N VAL A 77 -8.02 0.18 0.79
CA VAL A 77 -8.51 0.97 -0.34
C VAL A 77 -7.85 0.50 -1.64
N ASN A 78 -6.53 0.29 -1.64
CA ASN A 78 -5.85 -0.25 -2.81
C ASN A 78 -6.39 -1.64 -3.21
N SER A 79 -6.63 -2.51 -2.23
CA SER A 79 -7.19 -3.85 -2.47
C SER A 79 -8.62 -3.79 -2.99
N PHE A 80 -9.44 -2.88 -2.46
CA PHE A 80 -10.82 -2.67 -2.91
C PHE A 80 -10.86 -2.12 -4.35
N LEU A 81 -10.06 -1.10 -4.65
CA LEU A 81 -9.98 -0.53 -6.00
C LEU A 81 -9.45 -1.56 -7.00
N TRP A 82 -8.49 -2.38 -6.60
CA TRP A 82 -8.01 -3.48 -7.43
C TRP A 82 -9.10 -4.50 -7.72
N MET A 83 -9.79 -5.00 -6.68
CA MET A 83 -10.88 -5.95 -6.84
C MET A 83 -12.01 -5.40 -7.73
N ARG A 84 -12.29 -4.10 -7.64
CA ARG A 84 -13.27 -3.42 -8.50
C ARG A 84 -12.80 -3.26 -9.95
N SER A 85 -11.50 -3.07 -10.18
CA SER A 85 -10.92 -2.84 -11.51
C SER A 85 -10.67 -4.15 -12.28
N GLN A 86 -10.67 -5.30 -11.59
CA GLN A 86 -10.64 -6.60 -12.23
C GLN A 86 -11.95 -6.83 -12.99
N LYS A 87 -11.89 -6.84 -14.33
CA LYS A 87 -12.97 -7.43 -15.13
C LYS A 87 -13.12 -8.88 -14.66
N ARG A 88 -14.34 -9.29 -14.27
CA ARG A 88 -14.62 -10.69 -13.94
C ARG A 88 -14.51 -11.50 -15.22
N VAL A 89 -13.31 -12.01 -15.51
CA VAL A 89 -13.11 -12.97 -16.58
C VAL A 89 -13.68 -14.27 -16.07
N PHE A 90 -14.91 -14.59 -16.50
CA PHE A 90 -15.44 -15.94 -16.36
C PHE A 90 -14.62 -16.81 -17.29
N ILE A 91 -13.64 -17.51 -16.73
CA ILE A 91 -12.94 -18.56 -17.44
C ILE A 91 -13.87 -19.76 -17.39
N ASP A 92 -14.65 -19.93 -18.45
CA ASP A 92 -15.44 -21.14 -18.64
C ASP A 92 -14.50 -22.30 -18.95
N HIS A 93 -14.88 -23.53 -18.61
CA HIS A 93 -14.05 -24.74 -18.75
C HIS A 93 -13.42 -24.85 -20.16
N ALA A 94 -12.17 -24.40 -20.28
CA ALA A 94 -11.46 -24.30 -21.54
C ALA A 94 -10.24 -25.22 -21.51
N THR A 95 -10.05 -25.97 -22.60
CA THR A 95 -8.86 -26.81 -22.81
C THR A 95 -7.60 -25.94 -22.78
N GLY A 96 -6.45 -26.49 -22.37
CA GLY A 96 -5.26 -25.73 -21.94
C GLY A 96 -4.85 -24.54 -22.83
N ASP A 97 -4.95 -24.64 -24.16
CA ASP A 97 -4.60 -23.55 -25.08
C ASP A 97 -5.65 -22.41 -25.13
N GLU A 98 -6.94 -22.74 -25.01
CA GLU A 98 -8.03 -21.76 -24.94
C GLU A 98 -7.98 -20.96 -23.64
N TYR A 99 -7.52 -21.58 -22.55
CA TYR A 99 -7.28 -20.90 -21.27
C TYR A 99 -6.19 -19.82 -21.40
N PHE A 100 -5.08 -20.11 -22.10
CA PHE A 100 -4.02 -19.13 -22.31
C PHE A 100 -4.45 -17.99 -23.25
N GLN A 101 -5.23 -18.27 -24.30
CA GLN A 101 -5.81 -17.23 -25.14
C GLN A 101 -6.82 -16.34 -24.40
N GLN A 102 -7.66 -16.92 -23.53
CA GLN A 102 -8.59 -16.14 -22.71
C GLN A 102 -7.84 -15.25 -21.71
N LEU A 103 -6.75 -15.74 -21.11
CA LEU A 103 -5.87 -14.93 -20.25
C LEU A 103 -5.19 -13.80 -21.02
N GLU A 104 -4.69 -14.07 -22.23
CA GLU A 104 -4.05 -13.05 -23.08
C GLU A 104 -5.04 -11.96 -23.50
N THR A 105 -6.26 -12.35 -23.88
CA THR A 105 -7.33 -11.43 -24.32
C THR A 105 -7.90 -10.62 -23.16
N ALA A 106 -7.94 -11.19 -21.94
CA ALA A 106 -8.35 -10.47 -20.75
C ALA A 106 -7.31 -9.48 -20.24
N TRP A 107 -6.04 -9.69 -20.60
CA TRP A 107 -4.92 -8.91 -20.11
C TRP A 107 -4.52 -7.75 -21.04
N ASN A 108 -4.87 -7.83 -22.33
CA ASN A 108 -4.86 -6.70 -23.27
C ASN A 108 -6.07 -5.77 -23.07
#